data_AF-A0A2U1VNP0-F1
#
_entry.id   AF-A0A2U1VNP0-F1
#
_cell.length_a   1.000
_cell.length_b   1.000
_cell.length_c   1.000
_cell.angle_alpha   90.00
_cell.angle_beta   90.00
_cell.angle_gamma   90.00
#
_symmetry.space_group_name_H-M   'P 1'
#
loop_
_entity.id
_entity.type
_entity.pdbx_description
1 polymer ?
#
loop_
_entity_poly.entity_id
_entity_poly.type
_entity_poly.pdbx_seq_one_letter_code
_entity_poly.pdbx_strand_id
1 'polypeptide(L)'
;MTSFDPETPFENATPIGGPIVPGSSGCGRVWFNDRTELAQARTLAGWISLLAEDRGLDDRQLAAATGLDPEDVRAVLDGAVAMLPPRLLDGALRRLEGRRLS
;
A
#
# COMPACT_ATOMS: atom_id res chain seq x y z
N MET A 1 -23.75 2.99 36.66
CA MET A 1 -22.68 4.00 36.74
C MET A 1 -21.43 3.27 37.22
N THR A 2 -20.64 2.73 36.30
CA THR A 2 -19.41 1.99 36.63
C THR A 2 -18.22 2.84 36.20
N SER A 3 -17.35 3.11 37.17
CA SER A 3 -16.14 3.91 37.10
C SER A 3 -15.16 3.34 36.06
N PHE A 4 -14.60 4.19 35.21
CA PHE A 4 -13.54 3.85 34.26
C PHE A 4 -12.20 4.12 34.94
N ASP A 5 -11.39 3.08 35.13
CA ASP A 5 -10.05 3.14 35.72
C ASP A 5 -9.00 3.41 34.61
N PRO A 6 -8.24 4.53 34.62
CA PRO A 6 -7.37 4.94 33.51
C PRO A 6 -5.91 4.43 33.57
N GLU A 7 -5.59 3.44 34.40
CA GLU A 7 -4.19 3.01 34.66
C GLU A 7 -3.82 1.65 34.04
N THR A 8 -4.45 1.24 32.92
CA THR A 8 -3.94 0.10 32.12
C THR A 8 -3.12 0.61 30.93
N PRO A 9 -1.79 0.60 30.99
CA PRO A 9 -0.97 0.82 29.80
C PRO A 9 -1.24 -0.33 28.83
N PHE A 10 -1.45 0.00 27.56
CA PHE A 10 -1.62 -0.96 26.46
C PHE A 10 -0.49 -2.02 26.53
N GLU A 11 -0.80 -3.19 27.10
CA GLU A 11 0.07 -4.35 27.06
C GLU A 11 0.17 -4.81 25.61
N ASN A 12 1.27 -4.38 25.01
CA ASN A 12 1.95 -4.89 23.84
C ASN A 12 1.55 -6.34 23.52
N ALA A 13 0.59 -6.48 22.60
CA ALA A 13 0.24 -7.75 22.00
C ALA A 13 1.48 -8.27 21.25
N THR A 14 2.23 -9.15 21.91
CA THR A 14 3.38 -9.87 21.36
C THR A 14 3.04 -10.39 19.96
N PRO A 15 3.74 -9.99 18.88
CA PRO A 15 3.58 -10.66 17.61
C PRO A 15 4.21 -12.05 17.73
N ILE A 16 3.35 -13.08 17.77
CA ILE A 16 3.76 -14.47 17.65
C ILE A 16 4.27 -14.69 16.21
N GLY A 17 5.59 -14.74 16.04
CA GLY A 17 6.28 -15.10 14.80
C GLY A 17 7.76 -15.36 15.08
N GLY A 18 8.15 -16.64 15.07
CA GLY A 18 9.47 -17.15 15.49
C GLY A 18 10.66 -16.79 14.58
N PRO A 19 11.84 -17.37 14.85
CA PRO A 19 13.11 -16.92 14.30
C PRO A 19 13.25 -17.24 12.81
N ILE A 20 13.65 -16.22 12.03
CA ILE A 20 13.95 -16.32 10.60
C ILE A 20 15.26 -17.11 10.42
N VAL A 21 15.18 -18.27 9.79
CA VAL A 21 16.34 -19.00 9.23
C VAL A 21 16.68 -18.40 7.86
N PRO A 22 17.92 -17.98 7.58
CA PRO A 22 18.28 -17.49 6.26
C PRO A 22 18.70 -18.67 5.38
N GLY A 23 17.80 -19.14 4.51
CA GLY A 23 18.17 -20.15 3.52
C GLY A 23 17.01 -20.78 2.77
N SER A 24 16.57 -20.15 1.67
CA SER A 24 16.24 -20.86 0.42
C SER A 24 15.78 -19.89 -0.65
N SER A 25 16.62 -19.78 -1.68
CA SER A 25 16.28 -19.28 -2.99
C SER A 25 15.11 -20.09 -3.55
N GLY A 26 14.03 -19.41 -3.96
CA GLY A 26 12.89 -20.01 -4.64
C GLY A 26 12.30 -19.01 -5.64
N CYS A 27 12.74 -19.12 -6.88
CA CYS A 27 12.15 -18.45 -8.03
C CYS A 27 10.65 -18.82 -8.15
N GLY A 28 9.79 -17.83 -8.39
CA GLY A 28 8.55 -18.05 -9.14
C GLY A 28 7.27 -18.28 -8.34
N ARG A 29 6.89 -17.31 -7.49
CA ARG A 29 5.52 -16.81 -7.32
C ARG A 29 5.51 -15.74 -6.22
N VAL A 30 5.46 -14.47 -6.59
CA VAL A 30 5.46 -13.35 -5.63
C VAL A 30 4.05 -13.24 -5.04
N TRP A 31 3.73 -14.12 -4.10
CA TRP A 31 2.62 -13.87 -3.17
C TRP A 31 3.24 -13.13 -2.00
N PHE A 32 2.81 -11.89 -1.79
CA PHE A 32 3.21 -11.09 -0.64
C PHE A 32 2.77 -11.85 0.63
N ASN A 33 3.67 -12.62 1.23
CA ASN A 33 3.41 -13.34 2.48
C ASN A 33 3.51 -12.41 3.70
N ASP A 34 4.00 -11.18 3.52
CA ASP A 34 4.12 -10.20 4.59
C ASP A 34 2.90 -9.29 4.66
N ARG A 35 2.13 -9.42 5.75
CA ARG A 35 1.01 -8.51 6.08
C ARG A 35 1.43 -7.03 6.07
N THR A 36 2.70 -6.77 6.38
CA THR A 36 3.31 -5.45 6.35
C THR A 36 3.40 -4.87 4.95
N GLU A 37 3.79 -5.67 3.95
CA GLU A 37 3.85 -5.22 2.55
C GLU A 37 2.46 -4.95 1.98
N LEU A 38 1.47 -5.78 2.34
CA LEU A 38 0.07 -5.54 1.97
C LEU A 38 -0.49 -4.26 2.60
N ALA A 39 -0.20 -4.02 3.88
CA ALA A 39 -0.60 -2.80 4.57
C ALA A 39 0.02 -1.56 3.90
N GLN A 40 1.32 -1.64 3.57
CA GLN A 40 2.02 -0.58 2.86
C GLN A 40 1.42 -0.33 1.47
N ALA A 41 1.17 -1.39 0.69
CA ALA A 41 0.54 -1.29 -0.62
C ALA A 41 -0.83 -0.62 -0.53
N ARG A 42 -1.65 -1.00 0.45
CA ARG A 42 -2.96 -0.38 0.70
C ARG A 42 -2.85 1.10 1.05
N THR A 43 -1.89 1.47 1.89
CA THR A 43 -1.65 2.87 2.23
C THR A 43 -1.24 3.67 0.99
N LEU A 44 -0.28 3.18 0.20
CA LEU A 44 0.16 3.84 -1.04
C LEU A 44 -0.97 3.97 -2.06
N ALA A 45 -1.77 2.92 -2.22
CA ALA A 45 -2.96 2.93 -3.08
C ALA A 45 -3.96 3.99 -2.63
N GLY A 46 -4.22 4.08 -1.32
CA GLY A 46 -5.07 5.12 -0.75
C GLY A 46 -4.57 6.53 -1.05
N TRP A 47 -3.27 6.78 -0.94
CA TRP A 47 -2.69 8.07 -1.31
C TRP A 47 -2.84 8.38 -2.81
N ILE A 48 -2.58 7.41 -3.68
CA ILE A 48 -2.74 7.58 -5.13
C ILE A 48 -4.20 7.91 -5.47
N SER A 49 -5.17 7.16 -4.92
CA SER A 49 -6.60 7.40 -5.14
C SER A 49 -7.02 8.78 -4.63
N LEU A 50 -6.57 9.17 -3.43
CA LEU A 50 -6.87 10.49 -2.86
C LEU A 50 -6.30 11.63 -3.74
N LEU A 51 -5.06 11.51 -4.20
CA LEU A 51 -4.44 12.52 -5.07
C LEU A 51 -5.08 12.56 -6.47
N ALA A 52 -5.63 11.43 -6.95
CA ALA A 52 -6.35 11.36 -8.20
C ALA A 52 -7.70 12.08 -8.10
N GLU A 53 -8.44 11.83 -7.03
CA GLU A 53 -9.72 12.48 -6.74
C GLU A 53 -9.54 14.00 -6.55
N ASP A 54 -8.55 14.42 -5.75
CA ASP A 54 -8.21 15.83 -5.50
C ASP A 54 -7.91 16.60 -6.80
N ARG A 55 -7.34 15.92 -7.80
CA ARG A 55 -7.02 16.50 -9.11
C ARG A 55 -8.09 16.27 -10.19
N GLY A 56 -9.16 15.54 -9.87
CA GLY A 56 -10.20 15.16 -10.83
C GLY A 56 -9.67 14.31 -11.99
N LEU A 57 -8.71 13.42 -11.72
CA LEU A 57 -8.11 12.55 -12.75
C LEU A 57 -9.00 11.33 -13.03
N ASP A 58 -9.37 11.15 -14.29
CA ASP A 58 -9.99 9.91 -14.76
C ASP A 58 -8.97 8.76 -14.83
N ASP A 59 -9.42 7.50 -14.90
CA ASP A 59 -8.56 6.30 -14.93
C ASP A 59 -7.41 6.41 -15.95
N ARG A 60 -7.73 6.90 -17.16
CA ARG A 60 -6.76 7.05 -18.25
C ARG A 60 -5.74 8.16 -17.97
N GLN A 61 -6.17 9.23 -17.32
CA GLN A 61 -5.29 10.34 -16.95
C GLN A 61 -4.38 9.93 -15.79
N LEU A 62 -4.91 9.15 -14.84
CA LEU A 62 -4.16 8.57 -13.74
C LEU A 62 -3.10 7.57 -14.23
N ALA A 63 -3.46 6.68 -15.16
CA ALA A 63 -2.53 5.77 -15.84
C ALA A 63 -1.40 6.57 -16.53
N ALA A 64 -1.73 7.62 -17.27
CA ALA A 64 -0.75 8.48 -17.92
C ALA A 64 0.11 9.29 -16.93
N ALA A 65 -0.41 9.60 -15.75
CA ALA A 65 0.32 10.34 -14.71
C ALA A 65 1.27 9.47 -13.91
N THR A 66 0.86 8.24 -13.61
CA THR A 66 1.63 7.29 -12.79
C THR A 66 2.54 6.39 -13.63
N GLY A 67 2.21 6.20 -14.91
CA GLY A 67 2.84 5.18 -15.77
C GLY A 67 2.36 3.76 -15.45
N LEU A 68 1.27 3.63 -14.69
CA LEU A 68 0.63 2.35 -14.41
C LEU A 68 -0.21 1.89 -15.60
N ASP A 69 -0.33 0.58 -15.75
CA ASP A 69 -1.27 0.00 -16.69
C ASP A 69 -2.72 0.25 -16.23
N PRO A 70 -3.71 0.35 -17.15
CA PRO A 70 -5.10 0.60 -16.78
C PRO A 70 -5.68 -0.44 -15.81
N GLU A 71 -5.21 -1.68 -15.90
CA GLU A 71 -5.60 -2.77 -15.00
C GLU A 71 -5.07 -2.53 -13.57
N ASP A 72 -3.81 -2.11 -13.45
CA ASP A 72 -3.21 -1.76 -12.15
C ASP A 72 -3.88 -0.53 -11.54
N VAL A 73 -4.21 0.47 -12.36
CA VAL A 73 -4.97 1.65 -11.91
C VAL A 73 -6.31 1.22 -11.33
N ARG A 74 -7.02 0.32 -12.02
CA ARG A 74 -8.30 -0.17 -11.53
C ARG A 74 -8.14 -0.95 -10.23
N ALA A 75 -7.10 -1.77 -10.12
CA ALA A 75 -6.78 -2.46 -8.88
C ALA A 75 -6.45 -1.49 -7.72
N VAL A 76 -5.79 -0.36 -8.00
CA VAL A 76 -5.54 0.70 -7.01
C VAL A 76 -6.84 1.35 -6.55
N LEU A 77 -7.72 1.72 -7.49
CA LEU A 77 -9.00 2.37 -7.20
C LEU A 77 -10.00 1.43 -6.51
N ASP A 78 -10.01 0.15 -6.90
CA ASP A 78 -10.82 -0.90 -6.28
C ASP A 78 -10.23 -1.40 -4.94
N GLY A 79 -9.03 -0.93 -4.57
CA GLY A 79 -8.33 -1.38 -3.35
C GLY A 79 -7.80 -2.83 -3.42
N ALA A 80 -7.83 -3.45 -4.60
CA ALA A 80 -7.36 -4.79 -4.91
C ALA A 80 -5.83 -4.87 -5.06
N VAL A 81 -5.08 -4.14 -4.23
CA VAL A 81 -3.61 -3.99 -4.34
C VAL A 81 -2.80 -5.16 -3.78
N ALA A 82 -3.46 -6.27 -3.44
CA ALA A 82 -2.78 -7.46 -2.94
C ALA A 82 -1.84 -8.11 -3.97
N MET A 83 -2.00 -7.75 -5.25
CA MET A 83 -1.17 -8.23 -6.35
C MET A 83 -0.17 -7.17 -6.83
N LEU A 84 -0.20 -5.95 -6.27
CA LEU A 84 0.63 -4.84 -6.71
C LEU A 84 1.85 -4.66 -5.80
N PRO A 85 3.07 -4.64 -6.35
CA PRO A 85 4.26 -4.43 -5.53
C PRO A 85 4.30 -3.01 -4.95
N PRO A 86 4.58 -2.85 -3.64
CA PRO A 86 4.68 -1.53 -3.01
C PRO A 86 5.65 -0.59 -3.72
N ARG A 87 6.74 -1.12 -4.30
CA ARG A 87 7.73 -0.32 -5.06
C ARG A 87 7.15 0.30 -6.33
N LEU A 88 6.21 -0.38 -6.98
CA LEU A 88 5.52 0.11 -8.17
C LEU A 88 4.55 1.23 -7.79
N LEU A 89 3.84 1.06 -6.68
CA LEU A 89 2.97 2.11 -6.12
C LEU A 89 3.76 3.34 -5.62
N ASP A 90 4.91 3.13 -4.98
CA ASP A 90 5.81 4.22 -4.56
C ASP A 90 6.32 5.02 -5.76
N GLY A 91 6.73 4.34 -6.83
CA GLY A 91 7.13 4.99 -8.08
C GLY A 91 6.00 5.76 -8.76
N ALA A 92 4.79 5.20 -8.75
CA ALA A 92 3.58 5.85 -9.25
C ALA A 92 3.25 7.12 -8.44
N LEU A 93 3.28 7.04 -7.12
CA LEU A 93 3.03 8.16 -6.22
C LEU A 93 4.05 9.27 -6.43
N ARG A 94 5.35 8.94 -6.48
CA ARG A 94 6.42 9.91 -6.75
C ARG A 94 6.29 10.59 -8.11
N ARG A 95 5.78 9.91 -9.13
CA ARG A 95 5.47 10.53 -10.44
C ARG A 95 4.28 11.48 -10.35
N LEU A 96 3.24 11.07 -9.63
CA LEU A 96 2.05 11.88 -9.39
C LEU A 96 2.39 13.17 -8.61
N GLU A 97 3.25 13.05 -7.60
CA GLU A 97 3.80 14.16 -6.82
C GLU A 97 4.79 15.00 -7.62
N GLY A 98 5.63 14.35 -8.44
CA GLY A 98 6.69 14.96 -9.24
C GLY A 98 6.21 15.86 -10.38
N ARG A 99 4.91 15.79 -10.75
CA ARG A 99 4.27 16.81 -11.61
C ARG A 99 4.04 18.15 -10.90
N ARG A 100 4.51 18.33 -9.66
CA ARG A 100 4.52 19.63 -8.96
C ARG A 100 5.80 20.45 -9.19
N LEU A 101 6.44 20.31 -10.35
CA LEU A 101 7.55 21.17 -10.80
C LEU A 101 7.42 21.51 -12.30
N SER A 102 6.40 22.29 -12.65
CA SER A 102 6.47 23.30 -13.72
C SER A 102 5.24 24.19 -13.69
#